data_AF-A0A559KHY1-F1
#
_entry.id   AF-A0A559KHY1-F1
#
_cell.length_a   1.000
_cell.length_b   1.000
_cell.length_c   1.000
_cell.angle_alpha   90.00
_cell.angle_beta   90.00
_cell.angle_gamma   90.00
#
_symmetry.space_group_name_H-M   'P 1'
#
loop_
_entity.id
_entity.type
_entity.pdbx_description
1 polymer ?
#
loop_
_entity_poly.entity_id
_entity_poly.type
_entity_poly.pdbx_seq_one_letter_code
_entity_poly.pdbx_strand_id
1 'polypeptide(L)'
;MSDNLARTAVVEDCLNLMLASEHICEAFKEAGREHANFAQFGSFASPGDQIALQQLAKYRENWESHKSVKEEIGFRSAPLVPKTKAESVLAYVLGWLCHRAADSKLKPGSAEAGLYQDALLFHRLYVNEGQTPQAYRSPGAPLEQAATIGSKELAELFRELQQRFFIEMHTYVPDVDNIEGWFDKLHVQLKERSAYMDRFAEALMNPEPEKVQQHVDGTNFYSDEDAIIRLTLSIRQGAQPSQAEIEAAYAAEPKSRYAQALKQGYRNLLSANAFFTGSIDQGRLSEQLAV
;
A
#
# COMPACT_ATOMS: atom_id res chain seq x y z
N MET A 1 15.20 1.29 4.26
CA MET A 1 14.01 1.55 3.41
C MET A 1 13.69 0.33 2.53
N SER A 2 13.53 -0.85 3.13
CA SER A 2 13.38 -2.15 2.41
C SER A 2 11.97 -2.74 2.48
N ASP A 3 11.00 -1.89 2.80
CA ASP A 3 9.91 -2.27 3.69
C ASP A 3 8.56 -1.81 3.11
N ASN A 4 8.48 -1.68 1.79
CA ASN A 4 7.50 -0.81 1.17
C ASN A 4 6.57 -1.53 0.20
N LEU A 5 7.03 -2.53 -0.57
CA LEU A 5 6.17 -3.08 -1.60
C LEU A 5 5.06 -3.93 -0.99
N ALA A 6 5.37 -4.84 -0.06
CA ALA A 6 4.36 -5.66 0.59
C ALA A 6 3.29 -4.83 1.31
N ARG A 7 3.70 -3.76 2.00
CA ARG A 7 2.77 -2.85 2.68
C ARG A 7 1.92 -2.07 1.69
N THR A 8 2.52 -1.60 0.59
CA THR A 8 1.80 -0.87 -0.47
C THR A 8 0.80 -1.77 -1.19
N ALA A 9 1.19 -3.01 -1.48
CA ALA A 9 0.32 -4.03 -2.07
C ALA A 9 -0.91 -4.32 -1.21
N VAL A 10 -0.74 -4.46 0.12
CA VAL A 10 -1.86 -4.61 1.06
C VAL A 10 -2.78 -3.38 1.01
N VAL A 11 -2.22 -2.16 0.98
CA VAL A 11 -3.02 -0.93 0.88
C VAL A 11 -3.86 -0.93 -0.40
N GLU A 12 -3.24 -1.19 -1.55
CA GLU A 12 -3.94 -1.27 -2.83
C GLU A 12 -5.04 -2.34 -2.84
N ASP A 13 -4.74 -3.53 -2.31
CA ASP A 13 -5.72 -4.62 -2.22
C ASP A 13 -6.90 -4.27 -1.31
N CYS A 14 -6.64 -3.61 -0.17
CA CYS A 14 -7.69 -3.11 0.71
C CYS A 14 -8.54 -2.04 0.03
N LEU A 15 -7.93 -1.13 -0.74
CA LEU A 15 -8.65 -0.12 -1.51
C LEU A 15 -9.49 -0.78 -2.61
N ASN A 16 -8.98 -1.79 -3.30
CA ASN A 16 -9.74 -2.53 -4.30
C ASN A 16 -10.99 -3.20 -3.69
N LEU A 17 -10.87 -3.83 -2.52
CA LEU A 17 -12.03 -4.36 -1.78
C LEU A 17 -13.00 -3.26 -1.35
N MET A 18 -12.47 -2.13 -0.88
CA MET A 18 -13.28 -0.97 -0.49
C MET A 18 -14.09 -0.41 -1.65
N LEU A 19 -13.48 -0.30 -2.84
CA LEU A 19 -14.13 0.21 -4.05
C LEU A 19 -15.19 -0.76 -4.58
N ALA A 20 -14.94 -2.07 -4.48
CA ALA A 20 -15.88 -3.10 -4.90
C ALA A 20 -17.05 -3.30 -3.91
N SER A 21 -16.91 -2.91 -2.64
CA SER A 21 -17.92 -3.20 -1.61
C SER A 21 -19.10 -2.21 -1.61
N GLU A 22 -20.30 -2.73 -1.48
CA GLU A 22 -21.54 -1.97 -1.30
C GLU A 22 -21.67 -1.35 0.12
N HIS A 23 -20.98 -1.91 1.12
CA HIS A 23 -21.05 -1.43 2.51
C HIS A 23 -20.24 -0.16 2.79
N ILE A 24 -19.35 0.23 1.88
CA ILE A 24 -18.52 1.42 2.02
C ILE A 24 -19.23 2.63 1.43
N CYS A 25 -19.25 3.74 2.18
CA CYS A 25 -19.87 4.99 1.75
C CYS A 25 -19.16 5.62 0.54
N GLU A 26 -19.90 6.39 -0.25
CA GLU A 26 -19.37 7.03 -1.47
C GLU A 26 -18.21 7.99 -1.19
N ALA A 27 -18.17 8.63 -0.02
CA ALA A 27 -17.06 9.51 0.37
C ALA A 27 -15.69 8.79 0.32
N PHE A 28 -15.65 7.57 0.85
CA PHE A 28 -14.43 6.76 0.85
C PHE A 28 -14.10 6.26 -0.55
N LYS A 29 -15.11 5.86 -1.33
CA LYS A 29 -14.92 5.42 -2.71
C LYS A 29 -14.46 6.54 -3.64
N GLU A 30 -14.95 7.75 -3.44
CA GLU A 30 -14.54 8.95 -4.16
C GLU A 30 -13.08 9.29 -3.84
N ALA A 31 -12.74 9.41 -2.54
CA ALA A 31 -11.37 9.65 -2.11
C ALA A 31 -10.40 8.55 -2.61
N GLY A 32 -10.79 7.28 -2.51
CA GLY A 32 -9.98 6.15 -2.95
C GLY A 32 -9.76 6.09 -4.47
N ARG A 33 -10.77 6.42 -5.29
CA ARG A 33 -10.65 6.44 -6.76
C ARG A 33 -9.82 7.61 -7.25
N GLU A 34 -10.12 8.82 -6.78
CA GLU A 34 -9.54 10.04 -7.32
C GLU A 34 -8.14 10.33 -6.75
N HIS A 35 -7.85 9.82 -5.55
CA HIS A 35 -6.62 10.13 -4.81
C HIS A 35 -5.88 8.87 -4.34
N ALA A 36 -5.91 7.79 -5.13
CA ALA A 36 -5.25 6.51 -4.82
C ALA A 36 -3.75 6.69 -4.46
N ASN A 37 -3.03 7.58 -5.14
CA ASN A 37 -1.63 7.89 -4.83
C ASN A 37 -1.45 8.47 -3.42
N PHE A 38 -2.41 9.25 -2.92
CA PHE A 38 -2.37 9.73 -1.54
C PHE A 38 -2.63 8.63 -0.52
N ALA A 39 -3.50 7.67 -0.83
CA ALA A 39 -3.65 6.48 -0.01
C ALA A 39 -2.35 5.65 0.02
N GLN A 40 -1.66 5.51 -1.11
CA GLN A 40 -0.31 4.93 -1.12
C GLN A 40 0.68 5.75 -0.28
N PHE A 41 0.61 7.09 -0.25
CA PHE A 41 1.43 7.88 0.68
C PHE A 41 1.20 7.53 2.17
N GLY A 42 -0.01 7.10 2.52
CA GLY A 42 -0.33 6.54 3.83
C GLY A 42 0.44 5.25 4.16
N SER A 43 0.99 4.55 3.16
CA SER A 43 1.83 3.35 3.34
C SER A 43 3.28 3.65 3.70
N PHE A 44 3.73 4.90 3.56
CA PHE A 44 5.12 5.29 3.80
C PHE A 44 5.31 6.14 5.05
N ALA A 45 4.27 6.87 5.46
CA ALA A 45 4.32 7.78 6.59
C ALA A 45 3.56 7.17 7.77
N SER A 46 4.17 7.21 8.96
CA SER A 46 3.49 6.98 10.23
C SER A 46 3.16 8.33 10.87
N PRO A 47 2.04 8.98 10.51
CA PRO A 47 1.58 10.22 11.16
C PRO A 47 1.21 10.00 12.64
N GLY A 48 1.20 8.75 13.11
CA GLY A 48 0.74 8.38 14.43
C GLY A 48 -0.79 8.28 14.48
N ASP A 49 -1.29 7.33 15.26
CA ASP A 49 -2.72 6.99 15.37
C ASP A 49 -3.61 8.21 15.61
N GLN A 50 -3.14 9.12 16.46
CA GLN A 50 -3.89 10.29 16.87
C GLN A 50 -4.17 11.24 15.70
N ILE A 51 -3.21 11.44 14.80
CA ILE A 51 -3.38 12.37 13.67
C ILE A 51 -4.40 11.79 12.69
N ALA A 52 -4.28 10.51 12.34
CA ALA A 52 -5.18 9.87 11.39
C ALA A 52 -6.65 9.90 11.89
N LEU A 53 -6.88 9.57 13.16
CA LEU A 53 -8.21 9.59 13.76
C LEU A 53 -8.79 11.00 13.87
N GLN A 54 -7.97 12.00 14.21
CA GLN A 54 -8.40 13.40 14.24
C GLN A 54 -8.81 13.90 12.86
N GLN A 55 -8.06 13.56 11.80
CA GLN A 55 -8.45 13.92 10.44
C GLN A 55 -9.75 13.21 10.03
N LEU A 56 -9.90 11.92 10.34
CA LEU A 56 -11.13 11.19 10.04
C LEU A 56 -12.36 11.82 10.71
N ALA A 57 -12.26 12.19 11.99
CA ALA A 57 -13.33 12.87 12.73
C ALA A 57 -13.66 14.24 12.13
N LYS A 58 -12.63 15.03 11.82
CA LYS A 58 -12.78 16.35 11.19
C LYS A 58 -13.55 16.27 9.87
N TYR A 59 -13.23 15.30 9.02
CA TYR A 59 -13.89 15.15 7.71
C TYR A 59 -15.26 14.51 7.80
N ARG A 60 -15.52 13.65 8.78
CA ARG A 60 -16.86 13.12 9.07
C ARG A 60 -17.87 14.25 9.28
N GLU A 61 -17.54 15.23 10.10
CA GLU A 61 -18.46 16.32 10.47
C GLU A 61 -18.74 17.30 9.31
N ASN A 62 -17.82 17.38 8.34
CA ASN A 62 -17.79 18.45 7.35
C ASN A 62 -17.79 17.95 5.90
N TRP A 63 -17.97 16.65 5.62
CA TRP A 63 -17.80 16.08 4.28
C TRP A 63 -18.63 16.80 3.21
N GLU A 64 -19.92 16.99 3.46
CA GLU A 64 -20.82 17.67 2.52
C GLU A 64 -20.47 19.15 2.34
N SER A 65 -19.93 19.80 3.38
CA SER A 65 -19.49 21.20 3.30
C SER A 65 -18.27 21.40 2.37
N HIS A 66 -17.57 20.31 2.02
CA HIS A 66 -16.47 20.33 1.07
C HIS A 66 -16.91 20.14 -0.39
N LYS A 67 -18.17 19.77 -0.68
CA LYS A 67 -18.63 19.40 -2.03
C LYS A 67 -18.60 20.49 -3.10
N SER A 68 -18.32 21.74 -2.77
CA SER A 68 -18.14 22.79 -3.79
C SER A 68 -17.38 23.99 -3.22
N VAL A 69 -16.06 23.97 -3.30
CA VAL A 69 -15.32 25.23 -3.42
C VAL A 69 -15.24 25.48 -4.93
N LYS A 70 -16.12 26.33 -5.47
CA LYS A 70 -15.81 26.97 -6.75
C LYS A 70 -14.44 27.63 -6.57
N GLU A 71 -13.54 27.43 -7.52
CA GLU A 71 -12.17 27.98 -7.53
C GLU A 71 -12.06 29.51 -7.36
N GLU A 72 -13.18 30.21 -7.17
CA GLU A 72 -13.24 31.64 -6.99
C GLU A 72 -13.86 31.95 -5.63
N ILE A 73 -13.04 32.47 -4.72
CA ILE A 73 -13.24 33.74 -3.98
C ILE A 73 -12.24 33.72 -2.82
N GLY A 74 -11.18 34.52 -2.97
CA GLY A 74 -10.25 34.81 -1.91
C GLY A 74 -10.91 35.68 -0.85
N PHE A 75 -11.47 35.08 0.20
CA PHE A 75 -11.66 35.79 1.48
C PHE A 75 -11.44 34.87 2.68
N ARG A 76 -10.61 35.38 3.59
CA ARG A 76 -10.17 34.77 4.85
C ARG A 76 -11.31 34.85 5.87
N SER A 77 -11.81 33.72 6.36
CA SER A 77 -12.40 33.59 7.72
C SER A 77 -12.70 32.15 8.17
N ALA A 78 -12.47 31.14 7.33
CA ALA A 78 -12.29 29.75 7.72
C ALA A 78 -11.41 29.09 6.64
N PRO A 79 -10.46 28.20 6.95
CA PRO A 79 -9.72 27.51 5.91
C PRO A 79 -10.67 26.55 5.20
N LEU A 80 -11.36 27.04 4.17
CA LEU A 80 -12.00 26.22 3.15
C LEU A 80 -10.88 25.41 2.50
N VAL A 81 -10.67 24.20 2.99
CA VAL A 81 -9.82 23.22 2.34
C VAL A 81 -10.53 22.86 1.03
N PRO A 82 -9.91 23.09 -0.15
CA PRO A 82 -10.50 22.66 -1.42
C PRO A 82 -10.87 21.17 -1.33
N LYS A 83 -11.98 20.76 -1.96
CA LYS A 83 -12.46 19.37 -1.88
C LYS A 83 -11.37 18.36 -2.20
N THR A 84 -10.57 18.66 -3.22
CA THR A 84 -9.38 17.89 -3.62
C THR A 84 -8.41 17.65 -2.46
N LYS A 85 -8.14 18.67 -1.64
CA LYS A 85 -7.26 18.52 -0.46
C LYS A 85 -7.94 17.73 0.66
N ALA A 86 -9.26 17.85 0.86
CA ALA A 86 -9.98 17.05 1.84
C ALA A 86 -10.01 15.56 1.43
N GLU A 87 -10.29 15.28 0.16
CA GLU A 87 -10.27 13.95 -0.44
C GLU A 87 -8.86 13.34 -0.40
N SER A 88 -7.81 14.09 -0.74
CA SER A 88 -6.42 13.62 -0.62
C SER A 88 -6.04 13.25 0.81
N VAL A 89 -6.42 14.07 1.81
CA VAL A 89 -6.13 13.75 3.22
C VAL A 89 -6.97 12.56 3.69
N LEU A 90 -8.23 12.46 3.28
CA LEU A 90 -9.06 11.29 3.59
C LEU A 90 -8.45 10.02 2.98
N ALA A 91 -8.08 10.04 1.69
CA ALA A 91 -7.41 8.92 1.02
C ALA A 91 -6.12 8.52 1.76
N TYR A 92 -5.30 9.49 2.16
CA TYR A 92 -4.11 9.27 2.98
C TYR A 92 -4.43 8.56 4.31
N VAL A 93 -5.48 8.99 5.02
CA VAL A 93 -5.92 8.34 6.27
C VAL A 93 -6.38 6.90 6.02
N LEU A 94 -7.15 6.65 4.95
CA LEU A 94 -7.60 5.30 4.58
C LEU A 94 -6.39 4.39 4.27
N GLY A 95 -5.43 4.90 3.51
CA GLY A 95 -4.19 4.19 3.22
C GLY A 95 -3.37 3.88 4.48
N TRP A 96 -3.29 4.83 5.41
CA TRP A 96 -2.61 4.63 6.68
C TRP A 96 -3.27 3.56 7.56
N LEU A 97 -4.60 3.50 7.59
CA LEU A 97 -5.33 2.46 8.34
C LEU A 97 -5.02 1.05 7.83
N CYS A 98 -4.89 0.89 6.51
CA CYS A 98 -4.47 -0.35 5.88
C CYS A 98 -2.99 -0.65 6.15
N HIS A 99 -2.13 0.37 6.06
CA HIS A 99 -0.70 0.24 6.35
C HIS A 99 -0.43 -0.25 7.77
N ARG A 100 -1.15 0.26 8.77
CA ARG A 100 -1.04 -0.20 10.17
C ARG A 100 -1.28 -1.70 10.30
N ALA A 101 -2.29 -2.23 9.60
CA ALA A 101 -2.55 -3.66 9.58
C ALA A 101 -1.36 -4.42 8.96
N ALA A 102 -0.83 -3.94 7.83
CA ALA A 102 0.35 -4.50 7.20
C ALA A 102 1.59 -4.46 8.11
N ASP A 103 1.85 -3.35 8.80
CA ASP A 103 2.99 -3.21 9.71
C ASP A 103 2.93 -4.22 10.87
N SER A 104 1.74 -4.42 11.44
CA SER A 104 1.54 -5.39 12.52
C SER A 104 1.73 -6.85 12.10
N LYS A 105 1.33 -7.22 10.87
CA LYS A 105 1.27 -8.62 10.41
C LYS A 105 2.46 -9.02 9.54
N LEU A 106 3.05 -8.09 8.79
CA LEU A 106 4.06 -8.35 7.76
C LEU A 106 5.48 -7.92 8.15
N LYS A 107 5.73 -7.55 9.41
CA LYS A 107 7.08 -7.21 9.86
C LYS A 107 8.05 -8.36 9.53
N PRO A 108 9.07 -8.13 8.68
CA PRO A 108 10.00 -9.18 8.31
C PRO A 108 10.97 -9.45 9.46
N GLY A 109 11.46 -10.69 9.54
CA GLY A 109 12.46 -11.06 10.56
C GLY A 109 13.85 -10.47 10.30
N SER A 110 14.12 -10.07 9.05
CA SER A 110 15.37 -9.45 8.60
C SER A 110 15.12 -8.61 7.34
N ALA A 111 16.05 -7.73 6.99
CA ALA A 111 15.97 -6.97 5.73
C ALA A 111 16.02 -7.88 4.49
N GLU A 112 16.71 -9.02 4.57
CA GLU A 112 16.75 -10.02 3.50
C GLU A 112 15.39 -10.72 3.35
N ALA A 113 14.73 -11.06 4.46
CA ALA A 113 13.38 -11.60 4.38
C ALA A 113 12.41 -10.63 3.70
N GLY A 114 12.50 -9.33 4.02
CA GLY A 114 11.71 -8.29 3.35
C GLY A 114 11.96 -8.22 1.84
N LEU A 115 13.22 -8.31 1.40
CA LEU A 115 13.58 -8.34 -0.02
C LEU A 115 12.91 -9.49 -0.78
N TYR A 116 12.98 -10.71 -0.27
CA TYR A 116 12.40 -11.89 -0.91
C TYR A 116 10.87 -11.87 -0.89
N GLN A 117 10.27 -11.37 0.18
CA GLN A 117 8.83 -11.19 0.30
C GLN A 117 8.29 -10.13 -0.68
N ASP A 118 8.98 -9.00 -0.80
CA ASP A 118 8.68 -7.97 -1.79
C ASP A 118 8.87 -8.52 -3.21
N ALA A 119 9.95 -9.27 -3.48
CA ALA A 119 10.22 -9.84 -4.81
C ALA A 119 9.12 -10.84 -5.24
N LEU A 120 8.66 -11.70 -4.33
CA LEU A 120 7.50 -12.56 -4.56
C LEU A 120 6.28 -11.73 -4.95
N LEU A 121 5.89 -10.74 -4.14
CA LEU A 121 4.69 -9.94 -4.41
C LEU A 121 4.80 -9.13 -5.69
N PHE A 122 6.00 -8.64 -6.02
CA PHE A 122 6.24 -7.98 -7.31
C PHE A 122 5.81 -8.89 -8.46
N HIS A 123 6.28 -10.14 -8.43
CA HIS A 123 5.93 -11.13 -9.44
C HIS A 123 4.45 -11.52 -9.42
N ARG A 124 3.85 -11.67 -8.24
CA ARG A 124 2.45 -12.09 -8.13
C ARG A 124 1.46 -11.01 -8.55
N LEU A 125 1.76 -9.74 -8.33
CA LEU A 125 0.79 -8.66 -8.45
C LEU A 125 1.05 -7.73 -9.64
N TYR A 126 2.29 -7.61 -10.10
CA TYR A 126 2.68 -6.59 -11.08
C TYR A 126 3.39 -7.16 -12.32
N VAL A 127 3.73 -8.44 -12.31
CA VAL A 127 4.32 -9.14 -13.46
C VAL A 127 3.38 -10.27 -13.90
N ASN A 128 3.27 -10.50 -15.20
CA ASN A 128 2.53 -11.66 -15.71
C ASN A 128 3.32 -12.95 -15.45
N GLU A 129 2.66 -14.04 -15.05
CA GLU A 129 3.30 -15.31 -14.66
C GLU A 129 4.31 -15.85 -15.69
N GLY A 130 4.14 -15.55 -16.99
CA GLY A 130 5.06 -15.94 -18.06
C GLY A 130 6.50 -15.42 -17.88
N GLN A 131 6.71 -14.34 -17.13
CA GLN A 131 8.02 -13.74 -16.86
C GLN A 131 8.52 -13.94 -15.42
N THR A 132 7.79 -14.71 -14.61
CA THR A 132 8.15 -14.99 -13.22
C THR A 132 9.20 -16.10 -13.13
N PRO A 133 10.29 -15.96 -12.35
CA PRO A 133 11.24 -17.03 -12.08
C PRO A 133 10.59 -18.24 -11.42
N GLN A 134 11.11 -19.45 -11.68
CA GLN A 134 10.53 -20.70 -11.20
C GLN A 134 10.30 -20.71 -9.67
N ALA A 135 11.20 -20.11 -8.89
CA ALA A 135 11.09 -20.07 -7.43
C ALA A 135 9.87 -19.29 -6.92
N TYR A 136 9.28 -18.42 -7.74
CA TYR A 136 8.11 -17.61 -7.38
C TYR A 136 6.80 -18.03 -8.09
N ARG A 137 6.85 -19.03 -8.97
CA ARG A 137 5.69 -19.46 -9.76
C ARG A 137 4.66 -20.22 -8.95
N SER A 138 3.39 -20.07 -9.33
CA SER A 138 2.34 -21.00 -8.94
C SER A 138 2.68 -22.43 -9.38
N PRO A 139 2.36 -23.46 -8.56
CA PRO A 139 2.40 -24.84 -9.02
C PRO A 139 1.54 -25.02 -10.28
N GLY A 140 2.15 -25.49 -11.38
CA GLY A 140 1.45 -25.75 -12.65
C GLY A 140 1.38 -24.60 -13.66
N ALA A 141 2.01 -23.45 -13.38
CA ALA A 141 2.06 -22.33 -14.34
C ALA A 141 2.82 -22.72 -15.64
N PRO A 142 2.32 -22.32 -16.83
CA PRO A 142 2.94 -22.65 -18.11
C PRO A 142 4.35 -22.06 -18.28
N LEU A 143 5.22 -22.81 -18.97
CA LEU A 143 6.58 -22.38 -19.31
C LEU A 143 6.56 -21.59 -20.62
N GLU A 144 6.28 -20.30 -20.54
CA GLU A 144 6.61 -19.38 -21.65
C GLU A 144 8.08 -18.94 -21.54
N GLN A 145 8.71 -18.69 -22.69
CA GLN A 145 10.06 -18.12 -22.75
C GLN A 145 9.99 -16.69 -22.22
N ALA A 146 10.48 -16.48 -20.99
CA ALA A 146 10.61 -15.15 -20.42
C ALA A 146 11.50 -14.27 -21.30
N ALA A 147 11.14 -13.00 -21.45
CA ALA A 147 12.03 -12.01 -22.03
C ALA A 147 13.33 -11.94 -21.22
N THR A 148 14.47 -11.96 -21.90
CA THR A 148 15.83 -12.06 -21.34
C THR A 148 16.32 -10.71 -20.80
N ILE A 149 15.62 -10.12 -19.84
CA ILE A 149 16.18 -9.02 -19.06
C ILE A 149 16.88 -9.67 -17.86
N GLY A 150 18.18 -9.41 -17.65
CA GLY A 150 18.91 -9.89 -16.48
C GLY A 150 18.77 -8.96 -15.27
N SER A 151 19.21 -9.42 -14.10
CA SER A 151 19.21 -8.62 -12.86
C SER A 151 20.01 -7.33 -13.02
N LYS A 152 21.11 -7.37 -13.78
CA LYS A 152 21.96 -6.21 -14.02
C LYS A 152 21.25 -5.14 -14.85
N GLU A 153 20.61 -5.51 -15.94
CA GLU A 153 19.85 -4.58 -16.79
C GLU A 153 18.68 -3.95 -16.02
N LEU A 154 18.01 -4.72 -15.16
CA LEU A 154 16.96 -4.20 -14.30
C LEU A 154 17.49 -3.23 -13.23
N ALA A 155 18.63 -3.56 -12.61
CA ALA A 155 19.29 -2.66 -11.65
C ALA A 155 19.74 -1.35 -12.31
N GLU A 156 20.21 -1.39 -13.55
CA GLU A 156 20.52 -0.20 -14.34
C GLU A 156 19.27 0.66 -14.60
N LEU A 157 18.13 0.03 -14.96
CA LEU A 157 16.85 0.73 -15.08
C LEU A 157 16.43 1.40 -13.77
N PHE A 158 16.55 0.71 -12.62
CA PHE A 158 16.24 1.32 -11.33
C PHE A 158 17.14 2.52 -11.01
N ARG A 159 18.42 2.47 -11.37
CA ARG A 159 19.35 3.60 -11.23
C ARG A 159 18.93 4.79 -12.09
N GLU A 160 18.53 4.56 -13.34
CA GLU A 160 18.01 5.61 -14.24
C GLU A 160 16.73 6.25 -13.68
N LEU A 161 15.79 5.44 -13.19
CA LEU A 161 14.56 5.95 -12.56
C LEU A 161 14.86 6.77 -11.30
N GLN A 162 15.82 6.33 -10.48
CA GLN A 162 16.26 7.08 -9.30
C GLN A 162 16.86 8.44 -9.67
N GLN A 163 17.65 8.52 -10.76
CA GLN A 163 18.19 9.79 -11.24
C GLN A 163 17.09 10.74 -11.71
N ARG A 164 16.10 10.25 -12.45
CA ARG A 164 14.94 11.06 -12.87
C ARG A 164 14.16 11.61 -11.68
N PHE A 165 13.86 10.76 -10.70
CA PHE A 165 13.20 11.18 -9.46
C PHE A 165 14.01 12.27 -8.74
N PHE A 166 15.34 12.15 -8.71
CA PHE A 166 16.21 13.17 -8.12
C PHE A 166 16.15 14.50 -8.87
N ILE A 167 16.07 14.47 -10.20
CA ILE A 167 15.86 15.69 -10.99
C ILE A 167 14.54 16.35 -10.59
N GLU A 168 13.47 15.58 -10.38
CA GLU A 168 12.17 16.10 -9.95
C GLU A 168 12.16 16.63 -8.50
N MET A 169 13.08 16.15 -7.65
CA MET A 169 13.27 16.64 -6.28
C MET A 169 13.83 18.07 -6.19
N HIS A 170 14.12 18.77 -7.29
CA HIS A 170 14.44 20.21 -7.27
C HIS A 170 13.34 21.08 -6.63
N THR A 171 12.15 20.50 -6.41
CA THR A 171 11.00 21.11 -5.74
C THR A 171 11.01 20.94 -4.20
N TYR A 172 11.94 20.15 -3.65
CA TYR A 172 12.07 19.99 -2.19
C TYR A 172 12.71 21.23 -1.57
N VAL A 173 12.15 21.71 -0.46
CA VAL A 173 12.72 22.82 0.31
C VAL A 173 13.90 22.26 1.13
N PRO A 174 15.15 22.67 0.85
CA PRO A 174 16.30 22.20 1.62
C PRO A 174 16.28 22.79 3.04
N ASP A 175 17.01 22.16 3.95
CA ASP A 175 17.33 22.77 5.24
C ASP A 175 18.31 23.93 5.01
N VAL A 176 17.77 25.16 4.92
CA VAL A 176 18.56 26.36 4.63
C VAL A 176 19.54 26.71 5.75
N ASP A 177 19.29 26.23 6.97
CA ASP A 177 20.14 26.48 8.13
C ASP A 177 21.33 25.49 8.18
N ASN A 178 21.20 24.32 7.54
CA ASN A 178 22.25 23.30 7.45
C ASN A 178 22.24 22.56 6.10
N ILE A 179 22.56 23.30 5.04
CA ILE A 179 22.55 22.79 3.66
C ILE A 179 23.52 21.60 3.50
N GLU A 180 24.72 21.68 4.07
CA GLU A 180 25.73 20.61 3.98
C GLU A 180 25.22 19.32 4.64
N GLY A 181 24.70 19.41 5.87
CA GLY A 181 24.15 18.25 6.58
C GLY A 181 22.91 17.67 5.90
N TRP A 182 22.12 18.49 5.20
CA TRP A 182 21.01 18.02 4.37
C TRP A 182 21.52 17.21 3.17
N PHE A 183 22.52 17.72 2.45
CA PHE A 183 23.14 16.99 1.33
C PHE A 183 23.80 15.68 1.76
N ASP A 184 24.49 15.66 2.91
CA ASP A 184 25.12 14.44 3.43
C ASP A 184 24.08 13.35 3.73
N LYS A 185 22.98 13.71 4.40
CA LYS A 185 21.87 12.78 4.67
C LYS A 185 21.25 12.26 3.37
N LEU A 186 21.02 13.15 2.40
CA LEU A 186 20.47 12.78 1.10
C LEU A 186 21.42 11.82 0.36
N HIS A 187 22.72 12.10 0.36
CA HIS A 187 23.73 11.23 -0.26
C HIS A 187 23.73 9.83 0.37
N VAL A 188 23.71 9.73 1.70
CA VAL A 188 23.63 8.44 2.42
C VAL A 188 22.37 7.68 2.03
N GLN A 189 21.20 8.33 2.05
CA GLN A 189 19.93 7.72 1.67
C GLN A 189 19.94 7.23 0.21
N LEU A 190 20.53 7.99 -0.71
CA LEU A 190 20.64 7.60 -2.13
C LEU A 190 21.55 6.38 -2.30
N LYS A 191 22.67 6.33 -1.58
CA LYS A 191 23.59 5.18 -1.60
C LYS A 191 22.92 3.93 -1.05
N GLU A 192 22.24 4.04 0.09
CA GLU A 192 21.48 2.94 0.68
C GLU A 192 20.36 2.45 -0.24
N ARG A 193 19.64 3.37 -0.89
CA ARG A 193 18.60 3.04 -1.86
C ARG A 193 19.16 2.31 -3.08
N SER A 194 20.28 2.78 -3.64
CA SER A 194 20.93 2.09 -4.77
C SER A 194 21.33 0.66 -4.39
N ALA A 195 22.02 0.48 -3.25
CA ALA A 195 22.42 -0.84 -2.77
C ALA A 195 21.23 -1.75 -2.43
N TYR A 196 20.09 -1.18 -2.04
CA TYR A 196 18.84 -1.92 -1.89
C TYR A 196 18.29 -2.37 -3.24
N MET A 197 18.21 -1.47 -4.23
CA MET A 197 17.66 -1.78 -5.55
C MET A 197 18.49 -2.82 -6.30
N ASP A 198 19.82 -2.80 -6.16
CA ASP A 198 20.69 -3.84 -6.71
C ASP A 198 20.36 -5.23 -6.11
N ARG A 199 20.20 -5.31 -4.78
CA ARG A 199 19.81 -6.56 -4.09
C ARG A 199 18.39 -7.00 -4.44
N PHE A 200 17.48 -6.05 -4.59
CA PHE A 200 16.10 -6.31 -4.99
C PHE A 200 16.03 -6.88 -6.41
N ALA A 201 16.77 -6.30 -7.35
CA ALA A 201 16.87 -6.82 -8.72
C ALA A 201 17.44 -8.25 -8.74
N GLU A 202 18.44 -8.55 -7.91
CA GLU A 202 18.97 -9.91 -7.78
C GLU A 202 17.94 -10.88 -7.20
N ALA A 203 17.30 -10.54 -6.08
CA ALA A 203 16.24 -11.36 -5.49
C ALA A 203 15.05 -11.56 -6.44
N LEU A 204 14.79 -10.59 -7.32
CA LEU A 204 13.69 -10.63 -8.28
C LEU A 204 13.98 -11.52 -9.47
N MET A 205 15.20 -11.49 -10.01
CA MET A 205 15.54 -12.18 -11.26
C MET A 205 16.25 -13.52 -11.03
N ASN A 206 17.08 -13.62 -9.99
CA ASN A 206 17.87 -14.79 -9.65
C ASN A 206 17.61 -15.22 -8.19
N PRO A 207 16.36 -15.54 -7.81
CA PRO A 207 16.06 -15.91 -6.43
C PRO A 207 16.79 -17.19 -6.01
N GLU A 208 17.48 -17.15 -4.87
CA GLU A 208 18.09 -18.33 -4.27
C GLU A 208 17.00 -19.23 -3.65
N PRO A 209 16.81 -20.49 -4.11
CA PRO A 209 15.68 -21.32 -3.68
C PRO A 209 15.65 -21.56 -2.16
N GLU A 210 16.81 -21.69 -1.53
CA GLU A 210 16.91 -21.87 -0.07
C GLU A 210 16.39 -20.64 0.70
N LYS A 211 16.65 -19.43 0.19
CA LYS A 211 16.17 -18.18 0.80
C LYS A 211 14.68 -17.96 0.58
N VAL A 212 14.16 -18.35 -0.59
CA VAL A 212 12.71 -18.37 -0.84
C VAL A 212 12.04 -19.33 0.16
N GLN A 213 12.54 -20.56 0.27
CA GLN A 213 12.00 -21.54 1.21
C GLN A 213 12.06 -21.05 2.66
N GLN A 214 13.13 -20.39 3.06
CA GLN A 214 13.31 -19.87 4.42
C GLN A 214 12.43 -18.65 4.73
N HIS A 215 12.34 -17.70 3.80
CA HIS A 215 11.76 -16.37 4.08
C HIS A 215 10.35 -16.17 3.54
N VAL A 216 9.92 -16.98 2.58
CA VAL A 216 8.58 -16.95 1.99
C VAL A 216 7.78 -18.15 2.48
N ASP A 217 8.14 -19.35 2.03
CA ASP A 217 7.33 -20.56 2.24
C ASP A 217 7.31 -20.99 3.71
N GLY A 218 8.49 -21.03 4.34
CA GLY A 218 8.66 -21.42 5.74
C GLY A 218 7.99 -20.47 6.74
N THR A 219 7.68 -19.25 6.32
CA THR A 219 6.93 -18.28 7.14
C THR A 219 5.45 -18.20 6.79
N ASN A 220 5.00 -19.00 5.82
CA ASN A 220 3.67 -18.93 5.23
C ASN A 220 3.27 -17.49 4.88
N PHE A 221 4.18 -16.78 4.21
CA PHE A 221 4.02 -15.35 3.94
C PHE A 221 2.82 -15.06 3.05
N TYR A 222 2.65 -15.83 1.97
CA TYR A 222 1.61 -15.65 0.95
C TYR A 222 1.06 -17.02 0.52
N SER A 223 -0.25 -17.11 0.24
CA SER A 223 -0.88 -18.35 -0.22
C SER A 223 -1.98 -18.06 -1.23
N ASP A 224 -1.89 -18.67 -2.41
CA ASP A 224 -2.93 -18.60 -3.46
C ASP A 224 -4.25 -19.27 -3.04
N GLU A 225 -4.27 -20.05 -1.95
CA GLU A 225 -5.48 -20.69 -1.44
C GLU A 225 -6.39 -19.72 -0.67
N ASP A 226 -5.83 -18.64 -0.12
CA ASP A 226 -6.56 -17.68 0.68
C ASP A 226 -7.66 -17.01 -0.14
N ALA A 227 -8.91 -17.13 0.33
CA ALA A 227 -10.08 -16.64 -0.40
C ALA A 227 -10.02 -15.13 -0.66
N ILE A 228 -9.57 -14.36 0.33
CA ILE A 228 -9.44 -12.90 0.21
C ILE A 228 -8.35 -12.49 -0.79
N ILE A 229 -7.26 -13.26 -0.92
CA ILE A 229 -6.21 -13.01 -1.89
C ILE A 229 -6.71 -13.29 -3.31
N ARG A 230 -7.38 -14.43 -3.53
CA ARG A 230 -7.96 -14.76 -4.84
C ARG A 230 -8.98 -13.71 -5.28
N LEU A 231 -9.80 -13.24 -4.35
CA LEU A 231 -10.75 -12.17 -4.62
C LEU A 231 -10.04 -10.89 -5.06
N THR A 232 -9.03 -10.41 -4.34
CA THR A 232 -8.34 -9.16 -4.71
C THR A 232 -7.57 -9.28 -6.02
N LEU A 233 -6.97 -10.44 -6.29
CA LEU A 233 -6.38 -10.74 -7.60
C LEU A 233 -7.41 -10.66 -8.73
N SER A 234 -8.61 -11.22 -8.54
CA SER A 234 -9.67 -11.12 -9.55
C SER A 234 -10.12 -9.68 -9.79
N ILE A 235 -10.20 -8.85 -8.73
CA ILE A 235 -10.54 -7.42 -8.86
C ILE A 235 -9.45 -6.68 -9.63
N ARG A 236 -8.16 -6.95 -9.35
CA ARG A 236 -7.03 -6.40 -10.12
C ARG A 236 -7.11 -6.74 -11.61
N GLN A 237 -7.67 -7.90 -11.95
CA GLN A 237 -7.90 -8.36 -13.32
C GLN A 237 -9.21 -7.81 -13.92
N GLY A 238 -9.92 -6.94 -13.20
CA GLY A 238 -11.13 -6.25 -13.68
C GLY A 238 -12.45 -6.94 -13.30
N ALA A 239 -12.42 -8.02 -12.51
CA ALA A 239 -13.65 -8.63 -12.02
C ALA A 239 -14.45 -7.66 -11.13
N GLN A 240 -15.77 -7.78 -11.17
CA GLN A 240 -16.71 -7.02 -10.34
C GLN A 240 -17.46 -8.00 -9.45
N PRO A 241 -16.88 -8.40 -8.30
CA PRO A 241 -17.51 -9.37 -7.42
C PRO A 241 -18.77 -8.78 -6.78
N SER A 242 -19.74 -9.64 -6.53
CA SER A 242 -20.92 -9.31 -5.72
C SER A 242 -20.55 -9.09 -4.26
N GLN A 243 -21.38 -8.33 -3.53
CA GLN A 243 -21.18 -8.12 -2.09
C GLN A 243 -21.17 -9.44 -1.28
N ALA A 244 -21.93 -10.45 -1.71
CA ALA A 244 -21.91 -11.78 -1.09
C ALA A 244 -20.56 -12.50 -1.28
N GLU A 245 -19.90 -12.36 -2.43
CA GLU A 245 -18.57 -12.92 -2.66
C GLU A 245 -17.50 -12.22 -1.80
N ILE A 246 -17.60 -10.90 -1.66
CA ILE A 246 -16.73 -10.11 -0.76
C ILE A 246 -16.91 -10.58 0.69
N GLU A 247 -18.14 -10.73 1.17
CA GLU A 247 -18.44 -11.20 2.52
C GLU A 247 -17.95 -12.62 2.76
N ALA A 248 -18.16 -13.53 1.81
CA ALA A 248 -17.69 -14.91 1.91
C ALA A 248 -16.16 -14.98 1.99
N ALA A 249 -15.45 -14.22 1.15
CA ALA A 249 -13.99 -14.18 1.16
C ALA A 249 -13.44 -13.53 2.44
N TYR A 250 -14.09 -12.48 2.94
CA TYR A 250 -13.72 -11.82 4.19
C TYR A 250 -14.00 -12.70 5.42
N ALA A 251 -15.09 -13.46 5.42
CA ALA A 251 -15.46 -14.37 6.50
C ALA A 251 -14.51 -15.58 6.60
N ALA A 252 -13.93 -16.03 5.47
CA ALA A 252 -12.96 -17.12 5.45
C ALA A 252 -11.75 -16.84 6.36
N GLU A 253 -11.22 -17.89 6.98
CA GLU A 253 -10.06 -17.76 7.87
C GLU A 253 -8.75 -17.69 7.06
N PRO A 254 -7.97 -16.60 7.18
CA PRO A 254 -6.75 -16.43 6.42
C PRO A 254 -5.63 -17.33 6.97
N LYS A 255 -4.98 -18.08 6.08
CA LYS A 255 -3.85 -18.94 6.41
C LYS A 255 -2.54 -18.18 6.37
N SER A 256 -2.32 -17.37 5.33
CA SER A 256 -1.05 -16.64 5.13
C SER A 256 -0.98 -15.32 5.88
N ARG A 257 0.25 -14.85 6.16
CA ARG A 257 0.47 -13.54 6.82
C ARG A 257 -0.06 -12.39 5.97
N TYR A 258 0.09 -12.45 4.65
CA TYR A 258 -0.47 -11.47 3.72
C TYR A 258 -2.00 -11.42 3.80
N ALA A 259 -2.68 -12.57 3.78
CA ALA A 259 -4.14 -12.62 3.91
C ALA A 259 -4.62 -12.10 5.28
N GLN A 260 -3.88 -12.36 6.36
CA GLN A 260 -4.16 -11.80 7.69
C GLN A 260 -4.04 -10.27 7.69
N ALA A 261 -3.00 -9.72 7.06
CA ALA A 261 -2.80 -8.29 6.92
C ALA A 261 -3.95 -7.65 6.11
N LEU A 262 -4.32 -8.25 4.99
CA LEU A 262 -5.40 -7.80 4.11
C LEU A 262 -6.76 -7.84 4.81
N LYS A 263 -7.08 -8.93 5.51
CA LYS A 263 -8.33 -9.05 6.30
C LYS A 263 -8.40 -7.97 7.39
N GLN A 264 -7.32 -7.75 8.13
CA GLN A 264 -7.29 -6.71 9.16
C GLN A 264 -7.34 -5.29 8.55
N GLY A 265 -6.65 -5.04 7.44
CA GLY A 265 -6.69 -3.75 6.74
C GLY A 265 -8.09 -3.40 6.25
N TYR A 266 -8.77 -4.34 5.60
CA TYR A 266 -10.15 -4.16 5.17
C TYR A 266 -11.12 -4.00 6.36
N ARG A 267 -10.90 -4.74 7.46
CA ARG A 267 -11.64 -4.53 8.71
C ARG A 267 -11.47 -3.10 9.24
N ASN A 268 -10.26 -2.56 9.23
CA ASN A 268 -10.01 -1.17 9.66
C ASN A 268 -10.80 -0.17 8.81
N LEU A 269 -10.90 -0.40 7.49
CA LEU A 269 -11.72 0.42 6.59
C LEU A 269 -13.22 0.31 6.90
N LEU A 270 -13.73 -0.89 7.18
CA LEU A 270 -15.13 -1.08 7.60
C LEU A 270 -15.44 -0.36 8.91
N SER A 271 -14.54 -0.44 9.90
CA SER A 271 -14.65 0.30 11.17
C SER A 271 -14.61 1.81 10.95
N ALA A 272 -13.69 2.31 10.12
CA ALA A 272 -13.61 3.71 9.77
C ALA A 272 -14.87 4.20 9.05
N ASN A 273 -15.44 3.37 8.16
CA ASN A 273 -16.70 3.66 7.48
C ASN A 273 -17.88 3.70 8.46
N ALA A 274 -17.97 2.74 9.38
CA ALA A 274 -18.99 2.73 10.44
C ALA A 274 -18.89 3.99 11.31
N PHE A 275 -17.68 4.43 11.64
CA PHE A 275 -17.47 5.69 12.36
C PHE A 275 -17.89 6.89 11.50
N PHE A 276 -17.43 6.96 10.25
CA PHE A 276 -17.68 8.08 9.34
C PHE A 276 -19.17 8.27 9.05
N THR A 277 -19.93 7.18 8.93
CA THR A 277 -21.39 7.19 8.73
C THR A 277 -22.19 7.36 10.02
N GLY A 278 -21.51 7.36 11.18
CA GLY A 278 -22.13 7.54 12.48
C GLY A 278 -22.77 6.31 13.12
N SER A 279 -22.48 5.12 12.59
CA SER A 279 -22.89 3.84 13.17
C SER A 279 -22.12 3.49 14.47
N ILE A 280 -20.91 4.03 14.64
CA ILE A 280 -20.13 3.91 15.89
C ILE A 280 -19.52 5.27 16.30
N ASP A 281 -19.17 5.40 17.58
CA ASP A 281 -18.44 6.54 18.12
C ASP A 281 -16.91 6.38 18.03
N GLN A 282 -16.18 7.43 18.43
CA GLN A 282 -14.72 7.45 18.37
C GLN A 282 -14.07 6.47 19.37
N GLY A 283 -14.70 6.23 20.52
CA GLY A 283 -14.20 5.29 21.52
C GLY A 283 -14.22 3.86 20.95
N ARG A 284 -15.35 3.47 20.37
CA ARG A 284 -15.53 2.16 19.74
C ARG A 284 -14.62 1.98 18.52
N LEU A 285 -14.41 3.02 17.71
CA LEU A 285 -13.43 2.98 16.63
C LEU A 285 -12.02 2.70 17.18
N SER A 286 -11.61 3.40 18.22
CA SER A 286 -10.28 3.24 18.83
C SER A 286 -10.08 1.82 19.37
N GLU A 287 -11.09 1.25 20.03
CA GLU A 287 -11.07 -0.15 20.49
C GLU A 287 -10.92 -1.14 19.33
N GLN A 288 -11.65 -0.93 18.23
CA GLN A 288 -11.62 -1.83 17.08
C GLN A 288 -10.28 -1.81 16.33
N LEU A 289 -9.60 -0.66 16.31
CA LEU A 289 -8.30 -0.51 15.68
C LEU A 289 -7.14 -1.01 16.56
N ALA A 290 -7.32 -1.10 17.87
CA ALA A 290 -6.30 -1.55 18.82
C ALA A 290 -5.96 -3.06 18.74
N VAL A 291 -6.75 -3.84 17.97
CA VAL A 291 -6.64 -5.29 17.78
C VAL A 291 -5.94 -5.62 16.47
#